data_AF-A0A318JNF6-F1
#
_entry.id   AF-A0A318JNF6-F1
#
_cell.length_a   1.000
_cell.length_b   1.000
_cell.length_c   1.000
_cell.angle_alpha   90.00
_cell.angle_beta   90.00
_cell.angle_gamma   90.00
#
_symmetry.space_group_name_H-M   'P 1'
#
loop_
_entity.id
_entity.type
_entity.pdbx_description
1 polymer ?
#
loop_
_entity_poly.entity_id
_entity_poly.type
_entity_poly.pdbx_seq_one_letter_code
_entity_poly.pdbx_strand_id
1 'polypeptide(L)'
;MQPPAEAVPGPGPPPPCQATRGERTLHDVTDSAEAPPDAVGDSYTWEIVHDGAIVESGAGRIGEPHPLTGSTASQHYEIACGVFEQACEGAVEEYRYDVMMARVEGKPEPHPVSVLTVLLRYADGGVAVSMTANPRHRPITERDMAEYRDYLEWAEEDHRRFLEQKARNDDTLELPWASLEEVWTPDETIDRSDPRLARIAELEGEAADIRAEVFDPDHCRELQFRAEQKLREANRAAAEAAAGGDDAVRAAAEREVAHRSERVTRWATLLAETTEAYLQAAALDAEAARVRRDLQADPRPAAVRESS
;
A
#
# COMPACT_ATOMS: atom_id res chain seq x y z
N MET A 1 65.51 -41.46 36.01
CA MET A 1 64.42 -42.01 36.84
C MET A 1 63.38 -40.92 36.99
N GLN A 2 62.36 -40.95 36.14
CA GLN A 2 61.20 -40.06 36.20
C GLN A 2 60.10 -40.74 37.04
N PRO A 3 59.38 -40.01 37.90
CA PRO A 3 58.17 -40.52 38.54
C PRO A 3 57.03 -40.64 37.50
N PRO A 4 56.11 -41.61 37.66
CA PRO A 4 55.00 -41.84 36.73
C PRO A 4 53.92 -40.75 36.84
N ALA A 5 53.33 -40.45 35.69
CA ALA A 5 52.28 -39.46 35.49
C ALA A 5 51.00 -39.79 36.27
N GLU A 6 50.49 -38.81 37.00
CA GLU A 6 49.17 -38.83 37.63
C GLU A 6 48.07 -38.83 36.56
N ALA A 7 47.16 -39.80 36.68
CA ALA A 7 45.97 -39.90 35.85
C ALA A 7 44.95 -38.82 36.24
N VAL A 8 44.64 -37.92 35.31
CA VAL A 8 43.56 -36.95 35.44
C VAL A 8 42.21 -37.69 35.31
N PRO A 9 41.31 -37.65 36.30
CA PRO A 9 39.99 -38.24 36.18
C PRO A 9 39.13 -37.44 35.19
N GLY A 10 38.55 -38.13 34.21
CA GLY A 10 37.65 -37.55 33.21
C GLY A 10 36.34 -37.02 33.82
N PRO A 11 35.62 -36.14 33.10
CA PRO A 11 34.38 -35.54 33.59
C PRO A 11 33.31 -36.61 33.79
N GLY A 12 32.75 -36.64 35.01
CA GLY A 12 31.63 -37.50 35.36
C GLY A 12 30.36 -37.18 34.55
N PRO A 13 29.41 -38.12 34.48
CA PRO A 13 28.17 -37.95 33.73
C PRO A 13 27.34 -36.77 34.29
N PRO A 14 26.60 -36.05 33.43
CA PRO A 14 25.76 -34.94 33.87
C PRO A 14 24.66 -35.43 34.82
N PRO A 15 24.26 -34.60 35.80
CA PRO A 15 23.17 -34.93 36.71
C PRO A 15 21.85 -35.09 35.93
N PRO A 16 20.94 -35.99 36.37
CA PRO A 16 19.65 -36.15 35.74
C PRO A 16 18.85 -34.83 35.82
N CYS A 17 18.36 -34.38 34.67
CA CYS A 17 17.45 -33.25 34.55
C CYS A 17 16.26 -33.45 35.48
N GLN A 18 16.21 -32.64 36.55
CA GLN A 18 15.00 -32.48 37.34
C GLN A 18 13.99 -31.76 36.45
N ALA A 19 12.94 -32.48 36.05
CA ALA A 19 11.76 -31.88 35.44
C ALA A 19 11.14 -30.94 36.48
N THR A 20 11.44 -29.64 36.36
CA THR A 20 10.64 -28.60 36.99
C THR A 20 9.26 -28.68 36.39
N ARG A 21 8.35 -29.25 37.17
CA ARG A 21 6.91 -29.21 36.95
C ARG A 21 6.49 -27.75 37.11
N GLY A 22 6.67 -26.97 36.05
CA GLY A 22 6.14 -25.62 35.95
C GLY A 22 4.64 -25.69 36.17
N GLU A 23 4.21 -25.06 37.26
CA GLU A 23 2.80 -24.89 37.58
C GLU A 23 2.12 -24.22 36.38
N ARG A 24 1.25 -24.98 35.70
CA ARG A 24 0.27 -24.40 34.78
C ARG A 24 -0.62 -23.49 35.62
N THR A 25 -0.35 -22.20 35.59
CA THR A 25 -1.36 -21.20 35.92
C THR A 25 -2.36 -21.22 34.77
N LEU A 26 -3.35 -22.11 34.88
CA LEU A 26 -4.60 -22.04 34.15
C LEU A 26 -5.22 -20.70 34.58
N HIS A 27 -5.07 -19.67 33.76
CA HIS A 27 -5.96 -18.53 33.82
C HIS A 27 -7.30 -19.02 33.29
N ASP A 28 -8.08 -19.58 34.19
CA ASP A 28 -9.51 -19.82 34.03
C ASP A 28 -10.19 -18.45 33.98
N VAL A 29 -10.31 -17.90 32.76
CA VAL A 29 -11.20 -16.79 32.46
C VAL A 29 -12.47 -17.41 31.88
N THR A 30 -13.24 -18.05 32.76
CA THR A 30 -14.66 -18.33 32.50
C THR A 30 -15.50 -17.47 33.42
N ASP A 31 -15.44 -16.15 33.21
CA ASP A 31 -16.57 -15.28 33.56
C ASP A 31 -17.34 -15.02 32.26
N SER A 32 -17.91 -16.10 31.71
CA SER A 32 -18.86 -16.04 30.62
C SER A 32 -20.17 -15.51 31.20
N ALA A 33 -20.32 -14.20 31.23
CA ALA A 33 -21.64 -13.57 31.28
C ALA A 33 -22.40 -14.02 30.03
N GLU A 34 -23.33 -14.96 30.21
CA GLU A 34 -24.20 -15.48 29.17
C GLU A 34 -25.07 -14.32 28.65
N ALA A 35 -24.66 -13.72 27.53
CA ALA A 35 -25.40 -12.67 26.87
C ALA A 35 -26.72 -13.24 26.29
N PRO A 36 -27.82 -12.47 26.30
CA PRO A 36 -29.11 -12.94 25.81
C PRO A 36 -29.03 -13.33 24.32
N PRO A 37 -29.76 -14.39 23.89
CA PRO A 37 -29.63 -15.00 22.56
C PRO A 37 -30.08 -14.13 21.37
N ASP A 38 -30.47 -12.87 21.59
CA ASP A 38 -31.07 -11.99 20.58
C ASP A 38 -30.19 -10.76 20.23
N ALA A 39 -28.92 -10.71 20.67
CA ALA A 39 -28.00 -9.61 20.37
C ALA A 39 -26.93 -9.95 19.31
N VAL A 40 -27.18 -10.97 18.47
CA VAL A 40 -26.28 -11.29 17.35
C VAL A 40 -26.51 -10.27 16.23
N GLY A 41 -25.90 -9.10 16.38
CA GLY A 41 -25.78 -8.17 15.26
C GLY A 41 -24.93 -8.80 14.16
N ASP A 42 -25.28 -8.53 12.90
CA ASP A 42 -24.50 -9.02 11.74
C ASP A 42 -23.10 -8.39 11.66
N SER A 43 -22.81 -7.37 12.47
CA SER A 43 -21.51 -6.69 12.52
C SER A 43 -20.59 -7.25 13.60
N TYR A 44 -19.30 -7.33 13.27
CA TYR A 44 -18.24 -7.76 14.18
C TYR A 44 -17.00 -6.87 14.05
N THR A 45 -16.14 -6.91 15.08
CA THR A 45 -14.77 -6.40 15.01
C THR A 45 -13.77 -7.53 15.18
N TRP A 46 -12.57 -7.34 14.68
CA TRP A 46 -11.50 -8.31 14.77
C TRP A 46 -10.15 -7.65 15.08
N GLU A 47 -9.30 -8.36 15.80
CA GLU A 47 -7.96 -7.94 16.18
C GLU A 47 -6.99 -9.12 15.99
N ILE A 48 -5.83 -8.85 15.39
CA ILE A 48 -4.68 -9.76 15.35
C ILE A 48 -3.64 -9.23 16.31
N VAL A 49 -3.21 -10.08 17.23
CA VAL A 49 -2.29 -9.74 18.32
C VAL A 49 -1.06 -10.63 18.23
N HIS A 50 0.12 -10.01 18.11
CA HIS A 50 1.42 -10.68 18.17
C HIS A 50 2.10 -10.36 19.51
N ASP A 51 2.41 -11.39 20.29
CA ASP A 51 3.13 -11.27 21.57
C ASP A 51 2.56 -10.19 22.53
N GLY A 52 1.24 -9.99 22.48
CA GLY A 52 0.51 -9.01 23.30
C GLY A 52 0.32 -7.63 22.66
N ALA A 53 0.89 -7.37 21.48
CA ALA A 53 0.69 -6.13 20.73
C ALA A 53 -0.32 -6.33 19.58
N ILE A 54 -1.29 -5.43 19.46
CA ILE A 54 -2.22 -5.41 18.31
C ILE A 54 -1.43 -4.97 17.07
N VAL A 55 -1.36 -5.83 16.06
CA VAL A 55 -0.67 -5.54 14.80
C VAL A 55 -1.64 -5.16 13.69
N GLU A 56 -2.88 -5.67 13.77
CA GLU A 56 -3.91 -5.39 12.79
C GLU A 56 -5.29 -5.47 13.44
N SER A 57 -6.21 -4.63 12.98
CA SER A 57 -7.58 -4.64 13.45
C SER A 57 -8.53 -4.12 12.39
N GLY A 58 -9.80 -4.51 12.49
CA GLY A 58 -10.82 -4.06 11.57
C GLY A 58 -12.23 -4.39 12.04
N ALA A 59 -13.18 -4.09 11.16
CA ALA A 59 -14.59 -4.39 11.36
C ALA A 59 -15.18 -4.94 10.06
N GLY A 60 -16.23 -5.74 10.18
CA GLY A 60 -16.92 -6.34 9.05
C GLY A 60 -18.36 -6.69 9.37
N ARG A 61 -19.04 -7.26 8.38
CA ARG A 61 -20.41 -7.76 8.49
C ARG A 61 -20.51 -9.17 7.93
N ILE A 62 -21.34 -9.99 8.57
CA ILE A 62 -21.68 -11.33 8.10
C ILE A 62 -22.37 -11.23 6.74
N GLY A 63 -22.02 -12.14 5.84
CA GLY A 63 -22.53 -12.15 4.46
C GLY A 63 -21.83 -11.18 3.50
N GLU A 64 -20.98 -10.28 3.99
CA GLU A 64 -20.11 -9.43 3.16
C GLU A 64 -18.70 -10.03 3.06
N PRO A 65 -17.95 -9.74 1.97
CA PRO A 65 -16.54 -10.14 1.88
C PRO A 65 -15.70 -9.56 3.02
N HIS A 66 -14.94 -10.40 3.71
CA HIS A 66 -14.06 -9.95 4.78
C HIS A 66 -12.93 -9.05 4.23
N PRO A 67 -12.62 -7.88 4.84
CA PRO A 67 -11.60 -6.96 4.32
C PRO A 67 -10.20 -7.56 4.16
N LEU A 68 -9.79 -8.41 5.10
CA LEU A 68 -8.48 -9.07 5.09
C LEU A 68 -8.42 -10.32 4.17
N THR A 69 -9.39 -11.23 4.28
CA THR A 69 -9.33 -12.54 3.62
C THR A 69 -10.10 -12.59 2.29
N GLY A 70 -10.86 -11.54 1.96
CA GLY A 70 -11.74 -11.48 0.78
C GLY A 70 -12.90 -12.49 0.77
N SER A 71 -12.99 -13.35 1.79
CA SER A 71 -13.93 -14.47 1.84
C SER A 71 -15.26 -14.05 2.46
N THR A 72 -16.37 -14.56 1.93
CA THR A 72 -17.71 -14.39 2.50
C THR A 72 -18.01 -15.54 3.44
N ALA A 73 -18.52 -15.24 4.64
CA ALA A 73 -18.85 -16.24 5.65
C ALA A 73 -20.22 -15.95 6.27
N SER A 74 -20.87 -17.02 6.73
CA SER A 74 -22.22 -16.99 7.28
C SER A 74 -22.25 -16.96 8.81
N GLN A 75 -21.11 -17.25 9.45
CA GLN A 75 -20.99 -17.33 10.90
C GLN A 75 -19.67 -16.73 11.38
N HIS A 76 -19.68 -16.18 12.60
CA HIS A 76 -18.50 -15.61 13.27
C HIS A 76 -17.32 -16.60 13.36
N TYR A 77 -17.59 -17.89 13.57
CA TYR A 77 -16.55 -18.91 13.63
C TYR A 77 -15.83 -19.10 12.29
N GLU A 78 -16.56 -19.14 11.17
CA GLU A 78 -15.98 -19.24 9.82
C GLU A 78 -15.07 -18.04 9.52
N ILE A 79 -15.51 -16.84 9.92
CA ILE A 79 -14.72 -15.61 9.81
C ILE A 79 -13.44 -15.73 10.63
N ALA A 80 -13.56 -16.09 11.91
CA ALA A 80 -12.43 -16.21 12.82
C ALA A 80 -11.39 -17.23 12.32
N CYS A 81 -11.83 -18.38 11.79
CA CYS A 81 -10.93 -19.37 11.19
C CYS A 81 -10.18 -18.79 9.99
N GLY A 82 -10.86 -18.12 9.05
CA GLY A 82 -10.21 -17.53 7.89
C GLY A 82 -9.19 -16.45 8.27
N VAL A 83 -9.54 -15.57 9.21
CA VAL A 83 -8.60 -14.56 9.74
C VAL A 83 -7.44 -15.22 10.45
N PHE A 84 -7.69 -16.25 11.24
CA PHE A 84 -6.66 -16.97 11.99
C PHE A 84 -5.68 -17.72 11.09
N GLU A 85 -6.17 -18.40 10.05
CA GLU A 85 -5.32 -19.07 9.06
C GLU A 85 -4.43 -18.07 8.32
N GLN A 86 -5.02 -16.98 7.80
CA GLN A 86 -4.29 -15.91 7.13
C GLN A 86 -3.24 -15.26 8.05
N ALA A 87 -3.60 -15.00 9.30
CA ALA A 87 -2.69 -14.40 10.28
C ALA A 87 -1.52 -15.34 10.62
N CYS A 88 -1.78 -16.64 10.76
CA CYS A 88 -0.73 -17.63 11.00
C CYS A 88 0.22 -17.78 9.81
N GLU A 89 -0.31 -17.83 8.59
CA GLU A 89 0.50 -17.88 7.36
C GLU A 89 1.33 -16.61 7.21
N GLY A 90 0.69 -15.44 7.31
CA GLY A 90 1.36 -14.15 7.25
C GLY A 90 2.49 -14.01 8.26
N ALA A 91 2.26 -14.35 9.54
CA ALA A 91 3.30 -14.25 10.57
C ALA A 91 4.52 -15.15 10.32
N VAL A 92 4.34 -16.33 9.70
CA VAL A 92 5.45 -17.23 9.37
C VAL A 92 6.17 -16.78 8.10
N GLU A 93 5.43 -16.36 7.08
CA GLU A 93 6.00 -15.90 5.81
C GLU A 93 6.74 -14.57 5.96
N GLU A 94 6.13 -13.58 6.62
CA GLU A 94 6.72 -12.26 6.85
C GLU A 94 8.02 -12.38 7.65
N TYR A 95 8.02 -13.13 8.76
CA TYR A 95 9.25 -13.42 9.51
C TYR A 95 10.33 -14.06 8.63
N ARG A 96 9.95 -15.00 7.76
CA ARG A 96 10.90 -15.66 6.87
C ARG A 96 11.51 -14.66 5.87
N TYR A 97 10.70 -13.80 5.26
CA TYR A 97 11.17 -12.76 4.35
C TYR A 97 12.07 -11.75 5.07
N ASP A 98 11.69 -11.29 6.26
CA ASP A 98 12.46 -10.32 7.03
C ASP A 98 13.83 -10.85 7.44
N VAL A 99 13.93 -12.13 7.83
CA VAL A 99 15.23 -12.75 8.12
C VAL A 99 16.09 -12.84 6.86
N MET A 100 15.50 -13.23 5.70
CA MET A 100 16.25 -13.29 4.44
C MET A 100 16.77 -11.90 4.04
N MET A 101 15.93 -10.87 4.14
CA MET A 101 16.32 -9.47 3.90
C MET A 101 17.40 -9.00 4.86
N ALA A 102 17.23 -9.22 6.17
CA ALA A 102 18.21 -8.83 7.17
C ALA A 102 19.59 -9.47 6.89
N ARG A 103 19.62 -10.74 6.49
CA ARG A 103 20.86 -11.43 6.11
C ARG A 103 21.51 -10.86 4.86
N VAL A 104 20.73 -10.55 3.82
CA VAL A 104 21.24 -9.91 2.58
C VAL A 104 21.85 -8.53 2.89
N GLU A 105 21.19 -7.77 3.75
CA GLU A 105 21.60 -6.42 4.14
C GLU A 105 22.67 -6.37 5.24
N GLY A 106 23.04 -7.53 5.82
CA GLY A 106 23.97 -7.62 6.95
C GLY A 106 23.43 -7.01 8.26
N LYS A 107 22.11 -6.93 8.41
CA LYS A 107 21.41 -6.44 9.61
C LYS A 107 21.14 -7.60 10.60
N PRO A 108 20.91 -7.29 11.89
CA PRO A 108 20.46 -8.29 12.86
C PRO A 108 19.14 -8.94 12.44
N GLU A 109 19.01 -10.25 12.69
CA GLU A 109 17.77 -10.98 12.40
C GLU A 109 16.62 -10.48 13.31
N PRO A 110 15.39 -10.36 12.78
CA PRO A 110 14.21 -10.04 13.58
C PRO A 110 13.91 -11.17 14.58
N HIS A 111 13.07 -10.88 15.58
CA HIS A 111 12.61 -11.90 16.53
C HIS A 111 11.35 -12.59 15.99
N PRO A 112 11.24 -13.93 16.10
CA PRO A 112 10.05 -14.65 15.66
C PRO A 112 8.86 -14.37 16.58
N VAL A 113 7.67 -14.22 15.98
CA VAL A 113 6.41 -14.15 16.73
C VAL A 113 6.22 -15.46 17.50
N SER A 114 6.10 -15.36 18.83
CA SER A 114 6.00 -16.53 19.71
C SER A 114 4.56 -16.96 19.96
N VAL A 115 3.67 -15.97 20.11
CA VAL A 115 2.24 -16.17 20.33
C VAL A 115 1.46 -15.26 19.39
N LEU A 116 0.51 -15.85 18.67
CA LEU A 116 -0.44 -15.14 17.83
C LEU A 116 -1.84 -15.39 18.36
N THR A 117 -2.60 -14.32 18.58
CA THR A 117 -4.00 -14.40 19.00
C THR A 117 -4.88 -13.62 18.03
N VAL A 118 -5.96 -14.25 17.57
CA VAL A 118 -7.05 -13.58 16.85
C VAL A 118 -8.25 -13.48 17.76
N LEU A 119 -8.74 -12.26 17.94
CA LEU A 119 -9.95 -11.96 18.69
C LEU A 119 -11.02 -11.48 17.74
N LEU A 120 -12.19 -12.08 17.81
CA LEU A 120 -13.41 -11.63 17.13
C LEU A 120 -14.41 -11.21 18.18
N ARG A 121 -15.02 -10.04 18.03
CA ARG A 121 -16.02 -9.50 18.97
C ARG A 121 -17.33 -9.20 18.24
N TYR A 122 -18.44 -9.42 18.93
CA TYR A 122 -19.75 -8.96 18.50
C TYR A 122 -19.83 -7.42 18.57
N ALA A 123 -20.87 -6.84 17.97
CA ALA A 123 -21.09 -5.40 17.97
C ALA A 123 -21.26 -4.79 19.37
N ASP A 124 -21.66 -5.58 20.37
CA ASP A 124 -21.78 -5.17 21.77
C ASP A 124 -20.44 -5.19 22.53
N GLY A 125 -19.35 -5.60 21.88
CA GLY A 125 -18.01 -5.72 22.45
C GLY A 125 -17.72 -7.07 23.11
N GLY A 126 -18.72 -7.94 23.23
CA GLY A 126 -18.56 -9.31 23.73
C GLY A 126 -17.63 -10.13 22.84
N VAL A 127 -16.78 -10.98 23.42
CA VAL A 127 -15.89 -11.85 22.66
C VAL A 127 -16.73 -12.95 22.00
N ALA A 128 -16.77 -12.96 20.68
CA ALA A 128 -17.43 -13.99 19.90
C ALA A 128 -16.54 -15.22 19.76
N VAL A 129 -15.28 -15.01 19.38
CA VAL A 129 -14.29 -16.07 19.19
C VAL A 129 -12.90 -15.56 19.62
N SER A 130 -12.12 -16.41 20.26
CA SER A 130 -10.70 -16.18 20.55
C SER A 130 -9.91 -17.42 20.16
N MET A 131 -8.93 -17.24 19.26
CA MET A 131 -8.06 -18.31 18.78
C MET A 131 -6.61 -17.92 19.03
N THR A 132 -5.80 -18.85 19.55
CA THR A 132 -4.39 -18.59 19.85
C THR A 132 -3.52 -19.71 19.29
N ALA A 133 -2.43 -19.35 18.63
CA ALA A 133 -1.41 -20.25 18.10
C ALA A 133 -0.01 -19.87 18.60
N ASN A 134 0.87 -20.86 18.56
CA ASN A 134 2.32 -20.67 18.66
C ASN A 134 2.92 -21.01 17.28
N PRO A 135 3.13 -20.03 16.39
CA PRO A 135 3.64 -20.26 15.06
C PRO A 135 4.98 -20.99 15.08
N ARG A 136 5.16 -21.98 14.20
CA ARG A 136 6.41 -22.72 14.08
C ARG A 136 7.20 -22.23 12.88
N HIS A 137 8.24 -21.45 13.17
CA HIS A 137 9.14 -20.89 12.16
C HIS A 137 10.15 -21.94 11.70
N ARG A 138 10.17 -22.24 10.40
CA ARG A 138 11.14 -23.16 9.81
C ARG A 138 12.51 -22.47 9.73
N PRO A 139 13.62 -23.14 10.13
CA PRO A 139 14.95 -22.59 9.93
C PRO A 139 15.23 -22.29 8.46
N ILE A 140 15.79 -21.10 8.19
CA ILE A 140 16.20 -20.68 6.84
C ILE A 140 17.57 -21.27 6.53
N THR A 141 17.62 -22.04 5.45
CA THR A 141 18.81 -22.74 4.98
C THR A 141 19.62 -21.88 3.99
N GLU A 142 20.87 -22.26 3.76
CA GLU A 142 21.70 -21.63 2.71
C GLU A 142 21.09 -21.76 1.31
N ARG A 143 20.36 -22.84 1.06
CA ARG A 143 19.62 -23.02 -0.20
C ARG A 143 18.54 -21.96 -0.35
N ASP A 144 17.77 -21.70 0.70
CA ASP A 144 16.74 -20.67 0.68
C ASP A 144 17.34 -19.28 0.40
N MET A 145 18.50 -18.99 1.00
CA MET A 145 19.25 -17.74 0.76
C MET A 145 19.84 -17.64 -0.65
N ALA A 146 20.15 -18.76 -1.30
CA ALA A 146 20.58 -18.76 -2.69
C ALA A 146 19.40 -18.47 -3.62
N GLU A 147 18.28 -19.19 -3.45
CA GLU A 147 17.04 -18.96 -4.22
C GLU A 147 16.54 -17.51 -4.07
N TYR A 148 16.64 -16.94 -2.87
CA TYR A 148 16.26 -15.55 -2.63
C TYR A 148 17.16 -14.53 -3.34
N ARG A 149 18.48 -14.77 -3.38
CA ARG A 149 19.42 -13.90 -4.11
C ARG A 149 19.19 -13.97 -5.62
N ASP A 150 18.94 -15.16 -6.14
CA ASP A 150 18.59 -15.34 -7.56
C ASP A 150 17.31 -14.58 -7.91
N TYR A 151 16.30 -14.59 -7.02
CA TYR A 151 15.08 -13.80 -7.18
C TYR A 151 15.35 -12.29 -7.20
N LEU A 152 16.19 -11.78 -6.29
CA LEU A 152 16.55 -10.36 -6.26
C LEU A 152 17.31 -9.93 -7.51
N GLU A 153 18.28 -10.73 -7.96
CA GLU A 153 19.02 -10.46 -9.20
C GLU A 153 18.07 -10.44 -10.41
N TRP A 154 17.13 -11.40 -10.49
CA TRP A 154 16.12 -11.42 -11.53
C TRP A 154 15.20 -10.18 -11.48
N ALA A 155 14.75 -9.77 -10.30
CA ALA A 155 13.89 -8.59 -10.14
C ALA A 155 14.62 -7.30 -10.50
N GLU A 156 15.91 -7.18 -10.15
CA GLU A 156 16.75 -6.04 -10.56
C GLU A 156 16.98 -6.02 -12.07
N GLU A 157 17.24 -7.18 -12.69
CA GLU A 157 17.39 -7.27 -14.14
C GLU A 157 16.09 -6.93 -14.87
N ASP A 158 14.96 -7.43 -14.39
CA ASP A 158 13.65 -7.12 -14.96
C ASP A 158 13.32 -5.62 -14.81
N HIS A 159 13.57 -5.03 -13.64
CA HIS A 159 13.41 -3.59 -13.44
C HIS A 159 14.33 -2.77 -14.34
N ARG A 160 15.59 -3.21 -14.52
CA ARG A 160 16.53 -2.57 -15.44
C ARG A 160 16.04 -2.65 -16.89
N ARG A 161 15.55 -3.81 -17.33
CA ARG A 161 14.96 -4.00 -18.67
C ARG A 161 13.72 -3.13 -18.85
N PHE A 162 12.86 -3.03 -17.83
CA PHE A 162 11.72 -2.13 -17.83
C PHE A 162 12.15 -0.67 -17.98
N LEU A 163 13.16 -0.21 -17.23
CA LEU A 163 13.68 1.16 -17.34
C LEU A 163 14.36 1.41 -18.69
N GLU A 164 15.13 0.45 -19.21
CA GLU A 164 15.73 0.54 -20.54
C GLU A 164 14.67 0.58 -21.64
N GLN A 165 13.62 -0.23 -21.52
CA GLN A 165 12.50 -0.24 -22.45
C GLN A 165 11.72 1.07 -22.36
N LYS A 166 11.47 1.58 -21.15
CA LYS A 166 10.88 2.89 -20.92
C LYS A 166 11.72 4.01 -21.54
N ALA A 167 13.05 4.00 -21.36
CA ALA A 167 13.94 4.99 -21.94
C ALA A 167 14.07 4.89 -23.47
N ARG A 168 13.98 3.68 -24.04
CA ARG A 168 13.92 3.47 -25.51
C ARG A 168 12.58 3.86 -26.10
N ASN A 169 11.51 3.70 -25.35
CA ASN A 169 10.14 3.96 -25.77
C ASN A 169 9.59 5.29 -25.23
N ASP A 170 10.43 6.17 -24.71
CA ASP A 170 10.06 7.58 -24.43
C ASP A 170 9.71 8.33 -25.73
N ASP A 171 9.94 7.70 -26.89
CA ASP A 171 9.41 8.10 -28.19
C ASP A 171 8.12 7.35 -28.63
N THR A 172 7.64 6.26 -28.00
CA THR A 172 6.44 5.49 -28.48
C THR A 172 6.00 4.30 -27.58
N LEU A 173 5.81 4.45 -26.26
CA LEU A 173 5.09 3.43 -25.47
C LEU A 173 3.59 3.74 -25.42
N GLU A 174 2.89 3.39 -26.49
CA GLU A 174 1.44 3.12 -26.43
C GLU A 174 1.23 1.91 -25.50
N LEU A 175 1.04 2.18 -24.20
CA LEU A 175 0.44 1.18 -23.32
C LEU A 175 -0.95 0.81 -23.89
N PRO A 176 -1.45 -0.43 -23.72
CA PRO A 176 -2.75 -0.85 -24.28
C PRO A 176 -3.96 -0.02 -23.78
N TRP A 177 -3.73 0.79 -22.75
CA TRP A 177 -4.68 1.74 -22.15
C TRP A 177 -4.16 3.18 -22.15
N ALA A 178 -2.96 3.44 -22.68
CA ALA A 178 -2.58 4.81 -23.03
C ALA A 178 -3.46 5.21 -24.20
N SER A 179 -4.19 6.29 -24.01
CA SER A 179 -5.07 6.90 -25.00
C SER A 179 -4.41 6.91 -26.38
N LEU A 180 -5.14 6.41 -27.37
CA LEU A 180 -4.95 6.67 -28.80
C LEU A 180 -5.03 8.18 -29.06
N GLU A 181 -4.08 8.96 -28.56
CA GLU A 181 -3.83 10.30 -29.11
C GLU A 181 -3.03 10.08 -30.39
N GLU A 182 -3.77 9.76 -31.44
CA GLU A 182 -3.28 9.68 -32.80
C GLU A 182 -2.54 11.00 -33.11
N VAL A 183 -1.20 10.93 -33.11
CA VAL A 183 -0.35 12.09 -33.42
C VAL A 183 -0.72 12.55 -34.83
N TRP A 184 -1.41 13.69 -34.89
CA TRP A 184 -1.91 14.20 -36.16
C TRP A 184 -0.73 14.56 -37.06
N THR A 185 -0.59 13.85 -38.16
CA THR A 185 0.35 14.18 -39.22
C THR A 185 -0.42 14.91 -40.33
N PRO A 186 0.03 16.11 -40.75
CA PRO A 186 -0.56 16.77 -41.90
C PRO A 186 -0.46 15.85 -43.12
N ASP A 187 -1.57 15.64 -43.83
CA ASP A 187 -1.60 14.90 -45.08
C ASP A 187 -0.58 15.50 -46.08
N GLU A 188 0.05 14.66 -46.90
CA GLU A 188 1.08 15.07 -47.88
C GLU A 188 0.54 16.10 -48.90
N THR A 189 -0.78 16.20 -49.02
CA THR A 189 -1.52 17.14 -49.87
C THR A 189 -1.61 18.55 -49.31
N ILE A 190 -1.31 18.76 -48.02
CA ILE A 190 -1.40 20.05 -47.34
C ILE A 190 -0.15 20.89 -47.63
N ASP A 191 -0.35 22.13 -48.08
CA ASP A 191 0.74 23.09 -48.28
C ASP A 191 1.42 23.42 -46.93
N ARG A 192 2.70 23.04 -46.81
CA ARG A 192 3.51 23.29 -45.61
C ARG A 192 3.72 24.77 -45.29
N SER A 193 3.42 25.67 -46.23
CA SER A 193 3.47 27.11 -46.02
C SER A 193 2.14 27.72 -45.52
N ASP A 194 1.11 26.91 -45.29
CA ASP A 194 -0.18 27.40 -44.79
C ASP A 194 -0.02 27.98 -43.36
N PRO A 195 -0.38 29.26 -43.12
CA PRO A 195 -0.26 29.89 -41.80
C PRO A 195 -1.08 29.19 -40.71
N ARG A 196 -2.10 28.40 -41.07
CA ARG A 196 -2.89 27.60 -40.12
C ARG A 196 -2.04 26.53 -39.44
N LEU A 197 -1.01 26.00 -40.10
CA LEU A 197 -0.07 25.04 -39.49
C LEU A 197 0.75 25.69 -38.37
N ALA A 198 1.21 26.93 -38.58
CA ALA A 198 1.92 27.69 -37.55
C ALA A 198 1.01 27.98 -36.35
N ARG A 199 -0.26 28.32 -36.60
CA ARG A 199 -1.25 28.55 -35.54
C ARG A 199 -1.58 27.28 -34.75
N ILE A 200 -1.66 26.12 -35.40
CA ILE A 200 -1.84 24.82 -34.72
C ILE A 200 -0.65 24.59 -33.77
N ALA A 201 0.58 24.71 -34.27
CA ALA A 201 1.78 24.49 -33.46
C ALA A 201 1.90 25.48 -32.28
N GLU A 202 1.48 26.75 -32.48
CA GLU A 202 1.42 27.75 -31.41
C GLU A 202 0.43 27.34 -30.30
N LEU A 203 -0.80 26.96 -30.67
CA LEU A 203 -1.83 26.54 -29.72
C LEU A 203 -1.42 25.29 -28.93
N GLU A 204 -0.80 24.32 -29.59
CA GLU A 204 -0.31 23.10 -28.95
C GLU A 204 0.91 23.38 -28.06
N GLY A 205 1.79 24.28 -28.48
CA GLY A 205 2.89 24.78 -27.66
C GLY A 205 2.38 25.45 -26.39
N GLU A 206 1.42 26.37 -26.50
CA GLU A 206 0.78 27.03 -25.34
C GLU A 206 0.10 26.01 -24.41
N ALA A 207 -0.60 25.01 -24.96
CA ALA A 207 -1.23 23.96 -24.16
C ALA A 207 -0.20 23.10 -23.41
N ALA A 208 0.93 22.79 -24.06
CA ALA A 208 2.04 22.06 -23.45
C ALA A 208 2.75 22.88 -22.36
N ASP A 209 2.98 24.17 -22.61
CA ASP A 209 3.59 25.09 -21.63
C ASP A 209 2.72 25.20 -20.36
N ILE A 210 1.39 25.36 -20.51
CA ILE A 210 0.46 25.39 -19.37
C ILE A 210 0.57 24.10 -18.54
N ARG A 211 0.60 22.93 -19.17
CA ARG A 211 0.75 21.64 -18.47
C ARG A 211 2.10 21.50 -17.77
N ALA A 212 3.16 22.07 -18.34
CA ALA A 212 4.51 22.03 -17.77
C ALA A 212 4.67 22.97 -16.56
N GLU A 213 3.88 24.05 -16.48
CA GLU A 213 3.93 25.03 -15.40
C GLU A 213 3.17 24.62 -14.13
N VAL A 214 2.20 23.70 -14.24
CA VAL A 214 1.35 23.28 -13.12
C VAL A 214 1.65 21.86 -12.65
N PHE A 215 1.22 21.54 -11.43
CA PHE A 215 1.28 20.16 -10.95
C PHE A 215 0.31 19.26 -11.69
N ASP A 216 0.68 17.99 -11.80
CA ASP A 216 -0.22 16.96 -12.30
C ASP A 216 -1.46 16.81 -11.38
N PRO A 217 -2.70 16.80 -11.96
CA PRO A 217 -3.93 16.69 -11.18
C PRO A 217 -4.03 15.40 -10.35
N ASP A 218 -3.52 14.28 -10.85
CA ASP A 218 -3.54 13.02 -10.11
C ASP A 218 -2.58 13.05 -8.92
N HIS A 219 -1.42 13.67 -9.09
CA HIS A 219 -0.52 13.95 -7.99
C HIS A 219 -1.17 14.82 -6.90
N CYS A 220 -1.89 15.88 -7.29
CA CYS A 220 -2.65 16.72 -6.35
C CYS A 220 -3.77 15.94 -5.63
N ARG A 221 -4.52 15.08 -6.34
CA ARG A 221 -5.57 14.22 -5.75
C ARG A 221 -4.98 13.25 -4.72
N GLU A 222 -3.86 12.61 -5.05
CA GLU A 222 -3.20 11.67 -4.15
C GLU A 222 -2.74 12.38 -2.85
N LEU A 223 -2.11 13.55 -2.98
CA LEU A 223 -1.64 14.31 -1.82
C LEU A 223 -2.80 14.88 -0.99
N GLN A 224 -3.89 15.30 -1.63
CA GLN A 224 -5.12 15.68 -0.92
C GLN A 224 -5.67 14.49 -0.13
N PHE A 225 -5.83 13.32 -0.74
CA PHE A 225 -6.34 12.13 -0.07
C PHE A 225 -5.48 11.75 1.15
N ARG A 226 -4.15 11.75 1.00
CA ARG A 226 -3.23 11.51 2.12
C ARG A 226 -3.37 12.56 3.23
N ALA A 227 -3.60 13.83 2.87
CA ALA A 227 -3.84 14.89 3.86
C ALA A 227 -5.17 14.71 4.59
N GLU A 228 -6.22 14.27 3.90
CA GLU A 228 -7.53 13.97 4.50
C GLU A 228 -7.46 12.79 5.47
N GLN A 229 -6.72 11.73 5.14
CA GLN A 229 -6.53 10.61 6.06
C GLN A 229 -5.88 11.06 7.37
N LYS A 230 -4.81 11.87 7.29
CA LYS A 230 -4.16 12.44 8.47
C LYS A 230 -5.07 13.37 9.27
N LEU A 231 -5.98 14.10 8.60
CA LEU A 231 -6.99 14.90 9.29
C LEU A 231 -8.02 14.00 10.02
N ARG A 232 -8.44 12.87 9.43
CA ARG A 232 -9.32 11.89 10.09
C ARG A 232 -8.66 11.28 11.33
N GLU A 233 -7.38 10.92 11.24
CA GLU A 233 -6.58 10.43 12.36
C GLU A 233 -6.48 11.50 13.48
N ALA A 234 -6.16 12.75 13.13
CA ALA A 234 -6.08 13.84 14.08
C ALA A 234 -7.43 14.12 14.77
N ASN A 235 -8.54 14.04 14.03
CA ASN A 235 -9.89 14.19 14.59
C ASN A 235 -10.23 13.05 15.56
N ARG A 236 -9.81 11.80 15.27
CA ARG A 236 -10.00 10.68 16.18
C ARG A 236 -9.21 10.89 17.48
N ALA A 237 -7.94 11.26 17.37
CA ALA A 237 -7.10 11.59 18.52
C ALA A 237 -7.68 12.76 19.34
N ALA A 238 -8.26 13.76 18.69
CA ALA A 238 -8.94 14.87 19.37
C ALA A 238 -10.20 14.42 20.12
N ALA A 239 -10.98 13.49 19.55
CA ALA A 239 -12.15 12.92 20.23
C ALA A 239 -11.74 12.09 21.46
N GLU A 240 -10.68 11.31 21.36
CA GLU A 240 -10.10 10.55 22.48
C GLU A 240 -9.58 11.49 23.58
N ALA A 241 -8.84 12.53 23.21
CA ALA A 241 -8.36 13.56 24.14
C ALA A 241 -9.50 14.27 24.87
N ALA A 242 -10.60 14.57 24.17
CA ALA A 242 -11.79 15.18 24.76
C ALA A 242 -12.47 14.25 25.78
N ALA A 243 -12.47 12.94 25.55
CA ALA A 243 -13.01 11.94 26.48
C ALA A 243 -12.12 11.75 27.72
N GLY A 244 -10.79 11.91 27.59
CA GLY A 244 -9.82 11.74 28.66
C GLY A 244 -9.80 12.85 29.71
N GLY A 245 -10.35 14.03 29.42
CA GLY A 245 -10.51 15.13 30.38
C GLY A 245 -9.24 15.94 30.72
N ASP A 246 -8.12 15.71 30.02
CA ASP A 246 -6.91 16.52 30.15
C ASP A 246 -6.96 17.71 29.16
N ASP A 247 -7.12 18.92 29.71
CA ASP A 247 -7.22 20.16 28.95
C ASP A 247 -5.97 20.47 28.12
N ALA A 248 -4.77 20.07 28.57
CA ALA A 248 -3.52 20.33 27.85
C ALA A 248 -3.40 19.41 26.63
N VAL A 249 -3.77 18.13 26.80
CA VAL A 249 -3.81 17.15 25.70
C VAL A 249 -4.88 17.53 24.69
N ARG A 250 -6.07 17.96 25.14
CA ARG A 250 -7.14 18.46 24.26
C ARG A 250 -6.68 19.66 23.44
N ALA A 251 -6.07 20.66 24.07
CA ALA A 251 -5.58 21.85 23.37
C ALA A 251 -4.46 21.52 22.36
N ALA A 252 -3.64 20.50 22.62
CA ALA A 252 -2.64 20.02 21.66
C ALA A 252 -3.28 19.33 20.46
N ALA A 253 -4.29 18.48 20.69
CA ALA A 253 -5.01 17.80 19.61
C ALA A 253 -5.80 18.79 18.72
N GLU A 254 -6.40 19.83 19.30
CA GLU A 254 -7.08 20.90 18.54
C GLU A 254 -6.12 21.66 17.62
N ARG A 255 -4.90 21.98 18.08
CA ARG A 255 -3.87 22.61 17.25
C ARG A 255 -3.44 21.72 16.10
N GLU A 256 -3.32 20.42 16.35
CA GLU A 256 -2.97 19.45 15.32
C GLU A 256 -4.08 19.33 14.26
N VAL A 257 -5.34 19.25 14.68
CA VAL A 257 -6.50 19.26 13.75
C VAL A 257 -6.50 20.53 12.90
N ALA A 258 -6.27 21.70 13.50
CA ALA A 258 -6.18 22.97 12.76
C ALA A 258 -5.05 22.93 11.71
N HIS A 259 -3.85 22.49 12.11
CA HIS A 259 -2.71 22.37 11.19
C HIS A 259 -2.98 21.40 10.04
N ARG A 260 -3.61 20.25 10.31
CA ARG A 260 -3.98 19.27 9.26
C ARG A 260 -5.08 19.80 8.34
N SER A 261 -6.04 20.54 8.87
CA SER A 261 -7.09 21.19 8.09
C SER A 261 -6.54 22.23 7.10
N GLU A 262 -5.57 23.05 7.53
CA GLU A 262 -4.87 23.99 6.64
C GLU A 262 -4.16 23.25 5.49
N ARG A 263 -3.55 22.10 5.78
CA ARG A 263 -2.86 21.29 4.77
C ARG A 263 -3.83 20.68 3.75
N VAL A 264 -5.00 20.21 4.18
CA VAL A 264 -6.07 19.74 3.27
C VAL A 264 -6.54 20.89 2.39
N THR A 265 -6.80 22.06 2.97
CA THR A 265 -7.26 23.25 2.24
C THR A 265 -6.25 23.67 1.16
N ARG A 266 -4.95 23.62 1.48
CA ARG A 266 -3.88 23.92 0.51
C ARG A 266 -3.92 22.96 -0.69
N TRP A 267 -4.01 21.65 -0.45
CA TRP A 267 -4.04 20.67 -1.55
C TRP A 267 -5.33 20.74 -2.36
N ALA A 268 -6.47 21.01 -1.72
CA ALA A 268 -7.72 21.25 -2.43
C ALA A 268 -7.65 22.49 -3.34
N THR A 269 -7.00 23.56 -2.88
CA THR A 269 -6.78 24.78 -3.68
C THR A 269 -5.88 24.50 -4.87
N LEU A 270 -4.73 23.86 -4.64
CA LEU A 270 -3.82 23.47 -5.71
C LEU A 270 -4.49 22.55 -6.74
N LEU A 271 -5.30 21.58 -6.29
CA LEU A 271 -6.05 20.72 -7.20
C LEU A 271 -7.04 21.50 -8.07
N ALA A 272 -7.72 22.50 -7.50
CA ALA A 272 -8.63 23.34 -8.26
C ALA A 272 -7.88 24.16 -9.32
N GLU A 273 -6.77 24.79 -8.94
CA GLU A 273 -5.91 25.58 -9.84
C GLU A 273 -5.34 24.72 -10.97
N THR A 274 -4.84 23.52 -10.66
CA THR A 274 -4.27 22.62 -11.68
C THR A 274 -5.36 22.06 -12.60
N THR A 275 -6.53 21.75 -12.06
CA THR A 275 -7.68 21.31 -12.88
C THR A 275 -8.11 22.42 -13.85
N GLU A 276 -8.18 23.67 -13.41
CA GLU A 276 -8.50 24.82 -14.25
C GLU A 276 -7.47 25.00 -15.38
N ALA A 277 -6.17 24.92 -15.06
CA ALA A 277 -5.10 24.99 -16.04
C ALA A 277 -5.19 23.87 -17.10
N TYR A 278 -5.48 22.63 -16.68
CA TYR A 278 -5.67 21.52 -17.62
C TYR A 278 -6.92 21.68 -18.49
N LEU A 279 -8.00 22.27 -17.97
CA LEU A 279 -9.17 22.61 -18.77
C LEU A 279 -8.86 23.70 -19.81
N GLN A 280 -8.03 24.69 -19.45
CA GLN A 280 -7.55 25.69 -20.39
C GLN A 280 -6.68 25.07 -21.49
N ALA A 281 -5.74 24.20 -21.14
CA ALA A 281 -4.92 23.46 -22.12
C ALA A 281 -5.79 22.61 -23.05
N ALA A 282 -6.79 21.90 -22.51
CA ALA A 282 -7.74 21.13 -23.32
C ALA A 282 -8.57 22.00 -24.27
N ALA A 283 -8.90 23.24 -23.89
CA ALA A 283 -9.60 24.18 -24.76
C ALA A 283 -8.72 24.63 -25.94
N LEU A 284 -7.42 24.85 -25.71
CA LEU A 284 -6.44 25.16 -26.75
C LEU A 284 -6.27 23.99 -27.72
N ASP A 285 -6.19 22.76 -27.22
CA ASP A 285 -6.12 21.56 -28.07
C ASP A 285 -7.40 21.37 -28.90
N ALA A 286 -8.56 21.64 -28.31
CA ALA A 286 -9.83 21.60 -29.04
C ALA A 286 -9.88 22.66 -30.15
N GLU A 287 -9.28 23.83 -29.93
CA GLU A 287 -9.12 24.86 -30.95
C GLU A 287 -8.16 24.40 -32.06
N ALA A 288 -7.00 23.85 -31.71
CA ALA A 288 -6.05 23.29 -32.67
C ALA A 288 -6.72 22.19 -33.52
N ALA A 289 -7.48 21.29 -32.90
CA ALA A 289 -8.25 20.25 -33.58
C ALA A 289 -9.34 20.81 -34.49
N ARG A 290 -9.95 21.96 -34.15
CA ARG A 290 -10.88 22.66 -35.06
C ARG A 290 -10.13 23.19 -36.28
N VAL A 291 -9.00 23.88 -36.09
CA VAL A 291 -8.19 24.42 -37.19
C VAL A 291 -7.68 23.31 -38.11
N ARG A 292 -7.30 22.15 -37.57
CA ARG A 292 -6.93 20.96 -38.35
C ARG A 292 -8.06 20.48 -39.25
N ARG A 293 -9.29 20.38 -38.72
CA ARG A 293 -10.45 19.96 -39.49
C ARG A 293 -10.77 20.96 -40.61
N ASP A 294 -10.67 22.26 -40.32
CA ASP A 294 -10.88 23.31 -41.32
C ASP A 294 -9.82 23.27 -42.44
N LEU A 295 -8.57 22.94 -42.07
CA LEU A 295 -7.46 22.76 -43.03
C LEU A 295 -7.68 21.55 -43.93
N GLN A 296 -8.14 20.42 -43.37
CA GLN A 296 -8.44 19.21 -44.13
C GLN A 296 -9.68 19.35 -45.03
N ALA A 297 -10.65 20.20 -44.64
CA ALA A 297 -11.87 20.45 -45.42
C ALA A 297 -11.65 21.41 -46.60
N ASP A 298 -10.59 22.22 -46.59
CA ASP A 298 -10.21 23.16 -47.66
C ASP A 298 -8.80 22.86 -48.21
N PRO A 299 -8.60 21.71 -48.88
CA PRO A 299 -7.33 21.39 -49.51
C PRO A 299 -7.18 22.32 -50.72
N ARG A 300 -6.42 23.40 -50.55
CA ARG A 300 -5.98 24.20 -51.70
C ARG A 300 -5.21 23.26 -52.64
N PRO A 301 -5.57 23.16 -53.93
CA PRO A 301 -4.83 22.31 -54.84
C PRO A 301 -3.38 22.78 -54.87
N ALA A 302 -2.46 21.89 -54.49
CA ALA A 302 -1.03 22.12 -54.63
C ALA A 302 -0.80 22.63 -56.04
N ALA A 303 -0.32 23.88 -56.15
CA ALA A 303 -0.12 24.54 -57.43
C ALA A 303 0.66 23.58 -58.34
N VAL A 304 0.00 23.13 -59.40
CA VAL A 304 0.58 22.28 -60.43
C VAL A 304 1.87 22.95 -60.85
N ARG A 305 3.01 22.35 -60.49
CA ARG A 305 4.32 22.72 -61.04
C ARG A 305 4.33 22.25 -62.51
N GLU A 306 3.58 22.94 -63.35
CA GLU A 306 3.72 22.92 -64.79
C GLU A 306 4.77 23.97 -65.15
N SER A 307 5.99 23.53 -65.49
CA SER A 307 7.01 24.25 -66.26
C SER A 307 8.13 23.24 -66.55
N SER A 308 8.19 22.66 -67.76
CA SER A 308 8.83 23.23 -68.98
C SER A 308 10.34 23.21 -68.94
#